data_AF-A0A524I506-F1
#
_entry.id   AF-A0A524I506-F1
#
_cell.length_a   1.000
_cell.length_b   1.000
_cell.length_c   1.000
_cell.angle_alpha   90.00
_cell.angle_beta   90.00
_cell.angle_gamma   90.00
#
_symmetry.space_group_name_H-M   'P 1'
#
loop_
_entity.id
_entity.type
_entity.pdbx_description
1 polymer ?
#
loop_
_entity_poly.entity_id
_entity_poly.type
_entity_poly.pdbx_seq_one_letter_code
_entity_poly.pdbx_strand_id
1 'polypeptide(L)' 'RLQKEIAKVDTETAKIERKLENTEFVAKAPAAVVEENRTRLEELRARREKLGQNLAKVAAAS' A
#
# COMPACT_ATOMS: atom_id res chain seq x y z
N ARG A 1 -17.73 5.79 0.71
CA ARG A 1 -17.21 4.40 0.77
C ARG A 1 -15.80 4.28 0.16
N LEU A 2 -15.57 4.69 -1.08
CA LEU A 2 -14.26 4.60 -1.74
C LEU A 2 -13.13 5.34 -0.99
N GLN A 3 -13.37 6.56 -0.50
CA GLN A 3 -12.38 7.28 0.32
C GLN A 3 -11.97 6.51 1.59
N LYS A 4 -12.91 5.82 2.25
CA LYS A 4 -12.61 4.99 3.43
C LYS A 4 -11.75 3.78 3.06
N GLU A 5 -11.99 3.17 1.90
CA GLU A 5 -11.16 2.07 1.42
C GLU A 5 -9.75 2.54 1.02
N ILE A 6 -9.63 3.72 0.41
CA ILE A 6 -8.33 4.37 0.15
C ILE A 6 -7.58 4.59 1.46
N ALA A 7 -8.21 5.20 2.47
CA ALA A 7 -7.59 5.44 3.78
C ALA A 7 -7.11 4.16 4.48
N LYS A 8 -7.84 3.04 4.34
CA LYS A 8 -7.39 1.74 4.84
C LYS A 8 -6.15 1.25 4.09
N VAL A 9 -6.16 1.33 2.76
CA VAL A 9 -5.00 0.93 1.93
C VAL A 9 -3.79 1.79 2.26
N ASP A 10 -3.94 3.10 2.41
CA ASP A 10 -2.85 4.00 2.83
C ASP A 10 -2.31 3.63 4.22
N THR A 11 -3.18 3.29 5.17
CA THR A 11 -2.76 2.87 6.52
C THR A 11 -1.93 1.57 6.48
N GLU A 12 -2.36 0.59 5.68
CA GLU A 12 -1.62 -0.67 5.54
C GLU A 12 -0.30 -0.47 4.77
N THR A 13 -0.32 0.36 3.73
CA THR A 13 0.88 0.76 2.97
C THR A 13 1.93 1.35 3.91
N ALA A 14 1.55 2.33 4.73
CA ALA A 14 2.45 3.00 5.65
C ALA A 14 3.06 2.04 6.71
N LYS A 15 2.34 0.99 7.12
CA LYS A 15 2.88 -0.02 8.04
C LYS A 15 3.97 -0.86 7.37
N ILE A 16 3.79 -1.24 6.11
CA ILE A 16 4.75 -2.03 5.36
C ILE A 16 5.96 -1.17 4.98
N GLU A 17 5.75 0.07 4.57
CA GLU A 17 6.84 1.02 4.31
C GLU A 17 7.73 1.17 5.54
N ARG A 18 7.16 1.43 6.73
CA ARG A 18 7.93 1.51 7.98
C ARG A 18 8.74 0.25 8.28
N LYS A 19 8.24 -0.95 7.94
CA LYS A 19 9.00 -2.19 8.09
C LYS A 19 10.18 -2.24 7.14
N LEU A 20 9.97 -1.87 5.87
CA LEU A 20 11.00 -1.88 4.83
C LEU A 20 12.03 -0.75 4.95
N GLU A 21 11.66 0.38 5.56
CA GLU A 21 12.56 1.49 5.90
C GLU A 21 13.43 1.17 7.13
N ASN A 22 12.95 0.27 8.00
CA ASN A 22 13.72 -0.18 9.16
C ASN A 22 14.86 -1.12 8.71
N THR A 23 16.07 -0.57 8.68
CA THR A 23 17.29 -1.28 8.27
C THR A 23 17.59 -2.49 9.15
N GLU A 24 17.24 -2.45 10.44
CA GLU A 24 17.40 -3.62 11.32
C GLU A 24 16.45 -4.75 10.93
N PHE A 25 15.21 -4.44 10.57
CA PHE A 25 14.27 -5.43 10.05
C PHE A 25 14.78 -6.02 8.73
N VAL A 26 15.19 -5.18 7.78
CA VAL A 26 15.69 -5.66 6.47
C VAL A 26 16.96 -6.50 6.62
N ALA A 27 17.86 -6.14 7.53
CA ALA A 27 19.11 -6.87 7.75
C ALA A 27 18.91 -8.21 8.48
N LYS A 28 17.91 -8.30 9.37
CA LYS A 28 17.68 -9.49 10.21
C LYS A 28 16.58 -10.41 9.67
N ALA A 29 15.64 -9.90 8.87
CA ALA A 29 14.54 -10.68 8.35
C ALA A 29 15.01 -11.61 7.21
N PRO A 30 14.35 -12.77 7.02
CA PRO A 30 14.60 -13.63 5.87
C PRO A 30 14.33 -12.87 4.56
N ALA A 31 15.17 -13.08 3.54
CA ALA A 31 15.02 -12.45 2.23
C ALA A 31 13.61 -12.63 1.65
N ALA A 32 13.03 -13.84 1.78
CA ALA A 32 11.67 -14.12 1.33
C ALA A 32 10.62 -13.23 2.01
N VAL A 33 10.79 -12.89 3.29
CA VAL A 33 9.86 -12.01 4.02
C VAL A 33 10.00 -10.57 3.55
N VAL A 34 11.23 -10.10 3.31
CA VAL A 34 11.49 -8.76 2.78
C VAL A 34 10.89 -8.61 1.38
N GLU A 35 11.10 -9.60 0.51
CA GLU A 35 10.55 -9.62 -0.85
C GLU A 35 9.02 -9.71 -0.86
N GLU A 36 8.42 -10.49 0.04
CA GLU A 36 6.96 -10.54 0.21
C GLU A 36 6.41 -9.17 0.62
N ASN A 37 7.07 -8.48 1.58
CA ASN A 37 6.66 -7.14 2.00
C ASN A 37 6.80 -6.12 0.85
N ARG A 38 7.85 -6.21 0.03
CA ARG A 38 8.03 -5.37 -1.16
C ARG A 38 6.94 -5.61 -2.20
N THR A 39 6.70 -6.87 -2.54
CA THR A 39 5.62 -7.26 -3.46
C THR A 39 4.27 -6.76 -2.94
N ARG A 40 4.00 -6.96 -1.64
CA ARG A 40 2.76 -6.52 -1.02
C ARG A 40 2.60 -5.00 -1.05
N LEU A 41 3.70 -4.26 -0.86
CA LEU A 41 3.70 -2.81 -0.97
C LEU A 41 3.31 -2.35 -2.38
N GLU A 42 3.85 -2.99 -3.42
CA GLU A 42 3.49 -2.70 -4.81
C GLU A 42 2.01 -3.00 -5.11
N GLU A 43 1.50 -4.15 -4.65
CA GLU A 43 0.08 -4.49 -4.78
C GLU A 43 -0.84 -3.46 -4.11
N LEU A 44 -0.49 -3.02 -2.90
CA LEU A 44 -1.27 -2.02 -2.16
C LEU A 44 -1.25 -0.66 -2.89
N ARG A 45 -0.11 -0.24 -3.40
CA ARG A 45 0.03 0.99 -4.20
C ARG A 45 -0.81 0.92 -5.48
N ALA A 46 -0.75 -0.19 -6.21
CA ALA A 46 -1.58 -0.40 -7.40
C ALA A 46 -3.08 -0.38 -7.06
N ARG A 47 -3.48 -1.01 -5.95
CA ARG A 47 -4.87 -0.97 -5.47
C ARG A 47 -5.31 0.44 -5.11
N ARG A 48 -4.46 1.22 -4.43
CA ARG A 48 -4.73 2.63 -4.08
C ARG A 48 -4.97 3.45 -5.34
N GLU A 49 -4.09 3.31 -6.33
CA GLU A 49 -4.22 4.03 -7.60
C GLU A 49 -5.55 3.72 -8.28
N LYS A 50 -5.90 2.44 -8.43
CA LYS A 50 -7.17 2.02 -9.03
C LYS A 50 -8.39 2.57 -8.28
N LEU A 51 -8.35 2.56 -6.94
CA LEU A 51 -9.41 3.16 -6.13
C LEU A 51 -9.50 4.68 -6.32
N GLY A 52 -8.36 5.36 -6.42
CA GLY A 52 -8.29 6.80 -6.70
C GLY A 52 -8.86 7.16 -8.06
N GLN A 53 -8.51 6.40 -9.10
CA GLN A 53 -9.07 6.56 -10.45
C GLN A 53 -10.59 6.37 -10.45
N ASN A 54 -11.10 5.35 -9.74
CA ASN A 54 -12.54 5.12 -9.62
C ASN A 54 -13.24 6.26 -8.87
N LEU A 55 -12.63 6.77 -7.79
CA LEU A 55 -13.17 7.90 -7.05
C LEU A 55 -13.26 9.16 -7.92
N ALA A 56 -12.21 9.45 -8.71
CA ALA A 56 -12.19 10.59 -9.62
C ALA A 56 -13.28 10.47 -10.70
N LYS A 57 -13.47 9.28 -11.27
CA LYS A 57 -14.55 9.02 -12.25
C LYS A 57 -15.94 9.27 -11.66
N VAL A 58 -16.17 8.79 -10.43
CA VAL A 58 -17.46 9.01 -9.73
C VAL A 58 -17.67 10.49 -9.44
N ALA A 59 -16.63 11.19 -8.97
CA ALA A 59 -16.71 12.62 -8.67
C ALA A 59 -16.95 13.48 -9.93
N ALA A 60 -16.36 13.11 -11.08
CA ALA A 60 -16.54 13.82 -12.34
C ALA A 60 -17.90 13.56 -13.02
N ALA A 61 -18.58 12.46 -12.65
CA ALA A 61 -19.90 12.10 -13.15
C ALA A 61 -21.06 12.60 -12.28
N SER A 62 -20.74 13.34 -11.21
CA SER A 62 -21.68 13.93 -10.24
C SER A 62 -21.75 15.44 -10.42
#